data_AF-A0A2A3TCD3-F1
#
_entry.id   AF-A0A2A3TCD3-F1
#
_cell.length_a   1.000
_cell.length_b   1.000
_cell.length_c   1.000
_cell.angle_alpha   90.00
_cell.angle_beta   90.00
_cell.angle_gamma   90.00
#
_symmetry.space_group_name_H-M   'P 1'
#
loop_
_entity.id
_entity.type
_entity.pdbx_description
1 polymer ?
#
loop_
_entity_poly.entity_id
_entity_poly.type
_entity_poly.pdbx_seq_one_letter_code
_entity_poly.pdbx_strand_id
1 'polypeptide(L)'
;MKKITAIVIVAIFVTSIISISSTTDQFADAGSRKKIHFTQTITSSQDPGQGHQNHQLALILSPNDGTLYDGSMTFTSSEPVQIVVLHEINSQDAKGQPTWTVDGNSIYGLSLIDLDEKSGSFEFTGSALALHSPTSKKFTTTVSVDGWIRGQPTEVIMQKIELEKEEPVSLIARTNVPATIPMHKGIYEGSQVLYIITDGSDEDYTKTLSEKQEWNVELSTVILNVPEEALQKLFIFKNGIKGDGIYGFQDEVFSSTPSQESQYSALNSVIEVTWKNGQKEIVFESSTDIIAANESGRIEFNETGIVLNTPQIIWPDGQMKIRDDTEIIDEISYSGGQIVEINEEELTVTFVAHRGWGPDGKTIYYIVTDATPSGPAETMGVVSSPSSANLIINSAAVDLFQFKNGIKGTGPLGFQPGIAAAALGDENYSPMWRIYLVEWNDEESAKILETKSDIDSFRADDLLTVSIARPMNSDHIVNCPFIDPFQ
;
A
#
# COMPACT_ATOMS: atom_id res chain seq x y z
N MET A 1 70.31 48.47 -19.10
CA MET A 1 71.67 48.15 -18.62
C MET A 1 71.83 48.61 -17.18
N LYS A 2 72.37 47.73 -16.32
CA LYS A 2 72.85 47.93 -14.92
C LYS A 2 71.74 48.09 -13.85
N LYS A 3 71.47 47.02 -13.07
CA LYS A 3 72.14 46.50 -11.85
C LYS A 3 71.47 47.06 -10.58
N ILE A 4 70.76 46.24 -9.79
CA ILE A 4 71.14 45.67 -8.47
C ILE A 4 71.43 46.81 -7.45
N THR A 5 70.73 46.99 -6.30
CA THR A 5 70.69 46.12 -5.12
C THR A 5 69.69 46.64 -4.06
N ALA A 6 69.04 45.70 -3.36
CA ALA A 6 68.50 45.64 -1.99
C ALA A 6 68.24 46.89 -1.10
N ILE A 7 67.01 46.90 -0.56
CA ILE A 7 66.59 46.98 0.87
C ILE A 7 67.27 48.05 1.75
N VAL A 8 66.49 49.04 2.19
CA VAL A 8 66.20 49.39 3.61
C VAL A 8 64.98 50.33 3.58
N ILE A 9 63.79 49.86 3.94
CA ILE A 9 62.63 50.74 4.19
C ILE A 9 62.61 51.01 5.69
N VAL A 10 63.15 52.17 6.09
CA VAL A 10 63.06 52.71 7.44
C VAL A 10 62.49 54.12 7.34
N ALA A 11 61.32 54.27 7.97
CA ALA A 11 60.77 55.47 8.59
C ALA A 11 60.61 56.75 7.73
N ILE A 12 59.35 57.12 7.50
CA ILE A 12 58.68 58.26 8.17
C ILE A 12 57.32 58.42 7.48
N PHE A 13 56.21 58.26 8.21
CA PHE A 13 55.10 59.21 8.19
C PHE A 13 54.14 58.90 9.35
N VAL A 14 54.05 59.87 10.25
CA VAL A 14 53.06 59.93 11.33
C VAL A 14 51.67 59.98 10.70
N THR A 15 50.93 58.86 10.73
CA THR A 15 49.46 58.83 10.63
C THR A 15 48.94 57.49 11.14
N SER A 16 48.08 57.56 12.17
CA SER A 16 46.97 56.64 12.42
C SER A 16 47.27 55.16 12.69
N ILE A 17 47.52 54.80 13.96
CA ILE A 17 47.08 53.50 14.49
C ILE A 17 45.90 53.79 15.42
N ILE A 18 44.71 53.62 14.88
CA ILE A 18 43.51 53.39 15.66
C ILE A 18 43.79 52.11 16.45
N SER A 19 43.84 52.21 17.77
CA SER A 19 43.64 51.08 18.66
C SER A 19 42.20 50.62 18.43
N ILE A 20 41.98 49.72 17.47
CA ILE A 20 40.73 48.98 17.40
C ILE A 20 40.82 48.06 18.60
N SER A 21 40.11 48.43 19.67
CA SER A 21 39.75 47.54 20.75
C SER A 21 39.32 46.23 20.10
N SER A 22 40.04 45.14 20.39
CA SER A 22 39.55 43.81 20.15
C SER A 22 38.20 43.72 20.85
N THR A 23 37.14 43.86 20.07
CA THR A 23 35.78 43.67 20.52
C THR A 23 35.73 42.24 21.03
N THR A 24 35.55 42.12 22.34
CA THR A 24 34.88 40.96 22.90
C THR A 24 33.54 40.93 22.19
N ASP A 25 33.36 39.96 21.29
CA ASP A 25 32.05 39.65 20.73
C ASP A 25 31.21 39.10 21.88
N GLN A 26 30.64 40.02 22.63
CA GLN A 26 29.59 39.77 23.60
C GLN A 26 28.26 39.78 22.84
N PHE A 27 28.12 38.91 21.83
CA PHE A 27 26.83 38.63 21.22
C PHE A 27 26.18 37.48 21.98
N ALA A 28 25.67 37.79 23.18
CA ALA A 28 24.55 37.02 23.72
C ALA A 28 23.30 37.50 22.97
N ASP A 29 23.07 36.94 21.78
CA ASP A 29 21.77 37.06 21.13
C ASP A 29 20.75 36.34 22.02
N ALA A 30 19.92 37.10 22.71
CA ALA A 30 18.85 36.56 23.53
C ALA A 30 17.74 36.11 22.58
N GLY A 31 17.95 34.93 21.96
CA GLY A 31 16.95 34.28 21.13
C GLY A 31 15.57 34.29 21.78
N SER A 32 14.53 34.27 20.94
CA SER A 32 13.13 34.34 21.34
C SER A 32 12.83 33.49 22.59
N ARG A 33 12.25 34.13 23.63
CA ARG A 33 11.84 33.44 24.87
C ARG A 33 10.37 33.08 24.82
N LYS A 34 10.04 31.81 24.99
CA LYS A 34 8.65 31.32 25.07
C LYS A 34 8.42 30.60 26.39
N LYS A 35 7.31 30.89 27.06
CA LYS A 35 6.92 30.19 28.29
C LYS A 35 6.37 28.81 27.94
N ILE A 36 6.74 27.79 28.72
CA ILE A 36 6.13 26.46 28.71
C ILE A 36 5.49 26.18 30.06
N HIS A 37 4.24 25.73 30.04
CA HIS A 37 3.52 25.33 31.24
C HIS A 37 2.49 24.26 30.87
N PHE A 38 2.65 23.04 31.36
CA PHE A 38 1.71 21.95 31.09
C PHE A 38 1.76 20.86 32.16
N THR A 39 0.69 20.06 32.23
CA THR A 39 0.64 18.81 32.98
C THR A 39 0.20 17.70 32.03
N GLN A 40 0.91 16.57 32.03
CA GLN A 40 0.63 15.43 31.14
C GLN A 40 0.94 14.10 31.82
N THR A 41 0.17 13.07 31.49
CA THR A 41 0.47 11.67 31.84
C THR A 41 1.10 10.97 30.63
N ILE A 42 2.24 10.32 30.84
CA ILE A 42 3.08 9.68 29.82
C ILE A 42 3.34 8.24 30.28
N THR A 43 3.14 7.27 29.39
CA THR A 43 3.62 5.89 29.60
C THR A 43 4.96 5.73 28.91
N SER A 44 5.93 5.12 29.59
CA SER A 44 7.27 4.90 29.06
C SER A 44 7.26 3.94 27.87
N SER A 45 8.23 4.11 26.99
CA SER A 45 8.58 3.20 25.90
C SER A 45 10.01 2.71 26.06
N GLN A 46 10.45 1.80 25.19
CA GLN A 46 11.87 1.46 25.10
C GLN A 46 12.71 2.73 24.87
N ASP A 47 13.84 2.86 25.56
CA ASP A 47 14.80 3.96 25.37
C ASP A 47 15.44 3.82 23.98
N PRO A 48 15.28 4.81 23.08
CA PRO A 48 15.83 4.74 21.72
C PRO A 48 17.35 4.98 21.66
N GLY A 49 18.00 5.26 22.79
CA GLY A 49 19.44 5.43 22.89
C GLY A 49 20.21 4.14 22.56
N GLN A 50 21.26 4.25 21.75
CA GLN A 50 22.15 3.13 21.49
C GLN A 50 22.79 2.63 22.79
N GLY A 51 22.63 1.34 23.09
CA GLY A 51 23.10 0.73 24.33
C GLY A 51 22.08 0.73 25.48
N HIS A 52 20.88 1.29 25.27
CA HIS A 52 19.80 1.38 26.25
C HIS A 52 18.60 0.48 25.88
N GLN A 53 18.79 -0.54 25.04
CA GLN A 53 17.69 -1.35 24.48
C GLN A 53 16.86 -2.10 25.53
N ASN A 54 17.38 -2.31 26.73
CA ASN A 54 16.64 -2.97 27.83
C ASN A 54 16.05 -1.99 28.83
N HIS A 55 16.10 -0.69 28.55
CA HIS A 55 15.64 0.37 29.45
C HIS A 55 14.31 0.95 28.97
N GLN A 56 13.69 1.77 29.83
CA GLN A 56 12.47 2.50 29.54
C GLN A 56 12.69 4.00 29.68
N LEU A 57 12.07 4.78 28.79
CA LEU A 57 12.16 6.24 28.75
C LEU A 57 10.76 6.85 28.57
N ALA A 58 10.46 7.89 29.34
CA ALA A 58 9.33 8.79 29.13
C ALA A 58 9.88 10.17 28.79
N LEU A 59 9.90 10.51 27.51
CA LEU A 59 10.41 11.81 27.02
C LEU A 59 9.38 12.91 27.26
N ILE A 60 9.81 14.01 27.89
CA ILE A 60 8.94 15.10 28.34
C ILE A 60 9.18 16.35 27.49
N LEU A 61 10.45 16.68 27.25
CA LEU A 61 10.87 17.75 26.35
C LEU A 61 11.91 17.18 25.39
N SER A 62 11.61 17.19 24.10
CA SER A 62 12.46 16.61 23.06
C SER A 62 13.65 17.51 22.74
N PRO A 63 14.82 16.93 22.40
CA PRO A 63 15.97 17.68 21.92
C PRO A 63 15.66 18.32 20.56
N ASN A 64 16.05 19.58 20.40
CA ASN A 64 16.00 20.32 19.14
C ASN A 64 17.31 21.11 18.98
N ASP A 65 17.79 21.24 17.75
CA ASP A 65 19.01 22.00 17.42
C ASP A 65 18.89 23.46 17.93
N GLY A 66 19.89 23.94 18.66
CA GLY A 66 19.92 25.31 19.20
C GLY A 66 18.86 25.62 20.27
N THR A 67 18.17 24.62 20.81
CA THR A 67 17.11 24.79 21.82
C THR A 67 17.60 24.53 23.24
N LEU A 68 17.30 25.46 24.15
CA LEU A 68 17.58 25.34 25.58
C LEU A 68 16.31 25.55 26.41
N TYR A 69 15.94 24.53 27.17
CA TYR A 69 14.88 24.59 28.17
C TYR A 69 15.46 24.93 29.54
N ASP A 70 14.72 25.73 30.30
CA ASP A 70 15.13 26.22 31.62
C ASP A 70 13.90 26.37 32.52
N GLY A 71 13.79 25.58 33.58
CA GLY A 71 12.64 25.63 34.48
C GLY A 71 12.56 24.46 35.46
N SER A 72 11.34 24.19 35.91
CA SER A 72 11.03 23.19 36.93
C SER A 72 10.11 22.11 36.41
N MET A 73 10.30 20.88 36.87
CA MET A 73 9.41 19.75 36.65
C MET A 73 8.99 19.17 38.01
N THR A 74 7.71 18.87 38.18
CA THR A 74 7.20 18.02 39.27
C THR A 74 6.59 16.76 38.67
N PHE A 75 6.84 15.58 39.25
CA PHE A 75 6.36 14.32 38.70
C PHE A 75 5.85 13.33 39.76
N THR A 76 5.04 12.37 39.34
CA THR A 76 4.66 11.17 40.09
C THR A 76 4.58 9.98 39.13
N SER A 77 5.22 8.87 39.48
CA SER A 77 5.46 7.69 38.64
C SER A 77 5.00 6.40 39.33
N SER A 78 4.58 5.41 38.54
CA SER A 78 4.22 4.08 39.03
C SER A 78 5.41 3.28 39.56
N GLU A 79 6.62 3.56 39.05
CA GLU A 79 7.89 2.92 39.42
C GLU A 79 8.96 3.96 39.78
N PRO A 80 10.01 3.61 40.54
CA PRO A 80 11.15 4.51 40.77
C PRO A 80 11.83 4.85 39.43
N VAL A 81 12.19 6.12 39.26
CA VAL A 81 12.71 6.66 38.00
C VAL A 81 13.93 7.54 38.24
N GLN A 82 14.78 7.62 37.21
CA GLN A 82 15.92 8.53 37.13
C GLN A 82 15.54 9.71 36.23
N ILE A 83 16.04 10.91 36.55
CA ILE A 83 15.84 12.08 35.69
C ILE A 83 16.98 12.11 34.67
N VAL A 84 16.62 12.29 33.40
CA VAL A 84 17.56 12.50 32.30
C VAL A 84 17.45 13.93 31.82
N VAL A 85 18.58 14.63 31.82
CA VAL A 85 18.74 15.92 31.14
C VAL A 85 19.80 15.76 30.05
N LEU A 86 19.43 16.05 28.82
CA LEU A 86 20.37 16.02 27.70
C LEU A 86 20.90 17.42 27.41
N HIS A 87 22.18 17.50 27.07
CA HIS A 87 22.84 18.74 26.69
C HIS A 87 23.38 18.62 25.27
N GLU A 88 23.07 19.58 24.42
CA GLU A 88 23.69 19.67 23.10
C GLU A 88 25.20 19.90 23.24
N ILE A 89 25.99 19.07 22.56
CA ILE A 89 27.46 19.13 22.56
C ILE A 89 27.98 18.89 21.15
N ASN A 90 29.18 19.39 20.83
CA ASN A 90 29.85 18.96 19.61
C ASN A 90 30.37 17.53 19.79
N SER A 91 30.39 16.75 18.71
CA SER A 91 30.93 15.39 18.73
C SER A 91 32.40 15.30 19.19
N GLN A 92 33.17 16.38 19.01
CA GLN A 92 34.56 16.47 19.50
C GLN A 92 34.63 16.58 21.03
N ASP A 93 33.58 17.12 21.65
CA ASP A 93 33.46 17.34 23.11
C ASP A 93 32.84 16.12 23.83
N ALA A 94 32.51 15.05 23.10
CA ALA A 94 31.94 13.83 23.67
C ALA A 94 32.91 13.05 24.59
N LYS A 95 34.22 13.28 24.47
CA LYS A 95 35.23 12.50 25.19
C LYS A 95 35.24 12.85 26.68
N GLY A 96 35.02 11.85 27.54
CA GLY A 96 35.17 11.96 28.98
C GLY A 96 33.89 12.25 29.76
N GLN A 97 32.72 12.19 29.11
CA GLN A 97 31.40 12.34 29.74
C GLN A 97 30.43 11.27 29.22
N PRO A 98 29.37 10.91 29.98
CA PRO A 98 28.29 10.08 29.46
C PRO A 98 27.60 10.78 28.29
N THR A 99 27.25 10.01 27.26
CA THR A 99 26.56 10.53 26.07
C THR A 99 25.36 9.69 25.72
N TRP A 100 24.42 10.29 24.99
CA TRP A 100 23.23 9.62 24.47
C TRP A 100 23.07 9.96 22.99
N THR A 101 22.71 8.96 22.17
CA THR A 101 22.53 9.09 20.72
C THR A 101 21.56 8.03 20.20
N VAL A 102 20.75 8.38 19.21
CA VAL A 102 19.82 7.44 18.54
C VAL A 102 20.45 6.92 17.24
N ASP A 103 20.98 7.83 16.41
CA ASP A 103 21.46 7.56 15.06
C ASP A 103 22.98 7.40 14.95
N GLY A 104 23.72 7.67 16.04
CA GLY A 104 25.18 7.68 16.06
C GLY A 104 25.82 8.95 15.47
N ASN A 105 25.02 9.87 14.91
CA ASN A 105 25.47 11.13 14.33
C ASN A 105 25.22 12.30 15.29
N SER A 106 24.03 12.36 15.90
CA SER A 106 23.61 13.38 16.85
C SER A 106 23.97 12.92 18.26
N ILE A 107 24.93 13.60 18.91
CA ILE A 107 25.46 13.23 20.22
C ILE A 107 25.08 14.27 21.25
N TYR A 108 24.44 13.83 22.33
CA TYR A 108 24.11 14.66 23.49
C TYR A 108 24.94 14.26 24.70
N GLY A 109 25.34 15.22 25.53
CA GLY A 109 25.84 14.97 26.88
C GLY A 109 24.69 14.51 27.77
N LEU A 110 24.88 13.41 28.49
CA LEU A 110 23.86 12.77 29.32
C LEU A 110 24.10 13.07 30.80
N SER A 111 23.18 13.83 31.40
CA SER A 111 23.08 13.96 32.85
C SER A 111 22.00 13.01 33.36
N LEU A 112 22.40 12.03 34.17
CA LEU A 112 21.50 11.07 34.79
C LEU A 112 21.47 11.31 36.31
N ILE A 113 20.30 11.64 36.84
CA ILE A 113 20.10 11.89 38.27
C ILE A 113 19.28 10.74 38.83
N ASP A 114 19.90 9.94 39.67
CA ASP A 114 19.22 8.86 40.36
C ASP A 114 18.56 9.37 41.64
N LEU A 115 17.24 9.37 41.65
CA LEU A 115 16.46 9.75 42.82
C LEU A 115 16.06 8.52 43.65
N ASP A 116 15.95 7.33 43.04
CA ASP A 116 15.28 6.14 43.59
C ASP A 116 13.88 6.43 44.20
N GLU A 117 13.19 7.44 43.66
CA GLU A 117 11.90 7.92 44.16
C GLU A 117 10.80 7.83 43.09
N LYS A 118 9.56 7.69 43.55
CA LYS A 118 8.37 7.64 42.68
C LYS A 118 7.75 9.02 42.43
N SER A 119 8.21 10.07 43.11
CA SER A 119 7.71 11.42 42.92
C SER A 119 8.73 12.44 43.37
N GLY A 120 8.73 13.62 42.77
CA GLY A 120 9.64 14.68 43.18
C GLY A 120 9.46 15.95 42.36
N SER A 121 10.24 16.97 42.72
CA SER A 121 10.38 18.21 41.97
C SER A 121 11.85 18.45 41.66
N PHE A 122 12.15 18.93 40.45
CA PHE A 122 13.50 19.10 39.96
C PHE A 122 13.61 20.35 39.08
N GLU A 123 14.62 21.17 39.33
CA GLU A 123 15.01 22.30 38.49
C GLU A 123 16.00 21.81 37.44
N PHE A 124 15.80 22.17 36.18
CA PHE A 124 16.63 21.71 35.07
C PHE A 124 16.96 22.85 34.11
N THR A 125 18.14 22.73 33.49
CA THR A 125 18.54 23.50 32.32
C THR A 125 19.19 22.55 31.33
N GLY A 126 18.65 22.41 30.13
CA GLY A 126 19.15 21.46 29.14
C GLY A 126 18.41 21.49 27.82
N SER A 127 18.89 20.73 26.85
CA SER A 127 18.31 20.60 25.51
C SER A 127 17.20 19.55 25.45
N ALA A 128 17.11 18.62 26.41
CA ALA A 128 15.97 17.70 26.56
C ALA A 128 15.75 17.32 28.02
N LEU A 129 14.55 16.83 28.34
CA LEU A 129 14.17 16.34 29.66
C LEU A 129 13.36 15.04 29.53
N ALA A 130 13.71 14.01 30.30
CA ALA A 130 13.00 12.74 30.34
C ALA A 130 13.06 12.08 31.73
N LEU A 131 12.21 11.07 31.94
CA LEU A 131 12.31 10.12 33.04
C LEU A 131 12.72 8.75 32.49
N HIS A 132 13.64 8.08 33.17
CA HIS A 132 14.27 6.83 32.73
C HIS A 132 14.14 5.73 33.79
N SER A 133 14.03 4.48 33.35
CA SER A 133 14.20 3.30 34.19
C SER A 133 15.21 2.35 33.54
N PRO A 134 16.22 1.84 34.28
CA PRO A 134 17.21 0.90 33.75
C PRO A 134 16.64 -0.52 33.56
N THR A 135 15.32 -0.70 33.67
CA THR A 135 14.64 -1.99 33.52
C THR A 135 13.72 -1.96 32.31
N SER A 136 13.39 -3.13 31.77
CA SER A 136 12.46 -3.26 30.64
C SER A 136 10.99 -3.11 31.04
N LYS A 137 10.70 -2.91 32.33
CA LYS A 137 9.33 -2.79 32.84
C LYS A 137 8.78 -1.39 32.55
N LYS A 138 7.73 -1.31 31.74
CA LYS A 138 7.00 -0.06 31.48
C LYS A 138 6.52 0.59 32.78
N PHE A 139 6.60 1.92 32.83
CA PHE A 139 6.05 2.73 33.91
C PHE A 139 5.19 3.86 33.35
N THR A 140 4.27 4.37 34.15
CA THR A 140 3.44 5.53 33.80
C THR A 140 3.73 6.66 34.77
N THR A 141 3.94 7.85 34.25
CA THR A 141 4.28 9.05 35.01
C THR A 141 3.36 10.21 34.66
N THR A 142 2.98 11.01 35.64
CA THR A 142 2.32 12.29 35.44
C THR A 142 3.31 13.39 35.80
N VAL A 143 3.56 14.30 34.86
CA VAL A 143 4.55 15.37 34.97
C VAL A 143 3.88 16.72 34.82
N SER A 144 4.34 17.72 35.56
CA SER A 144 3.98 19.13 35.40
C SER A 144 5.25 19.94 35.21
N VAL A 145 5.33 20.70 34.12
CA VAL A 145 6.50 21.51 33.77
C VAL A 145 6.10 22.98 33.79
N ASP A 146 6.93 23.84 34.39
CA ASP A 146 6.83 25.31 34.29
C ASP A 146 8.23 25.89 34.03
N GLY A 147 8.40 26.57 32.91
CA GLY A 147 9.72 27.05 32.47
C GLY A 147 9.70 27.88 31.20
N TRP A 148 10.88 28.04 30.61
CA TRP A 148 11.13 28.85 29.42
C TRP A 148 11.95 28.08 28.39
N ILE A 149 11.69 28.36 27.12
CA ILE A 149 12.51 27.94 25.99
C ILE A 149 13.33 29.15 25.54
N ARG A 150 14.60 28.93 25.24
CA ARG A 150 15.52 29.91 24.64
C ARG A 150 16.13 29.28 23.38
N GLY A 151 16.16 30.02 22.27
CA GLY A 151 16.76 29.55 21.00
C GLY A 151 15.79 29.59 19.81
N GLN A 152 16.22 29.03 18.68
CA GLN A 152 15.44 28.79 17.45
C GLN A 152 15.39 27.28 17.21
N PRO A 153 14.24 26.68 16.87
CA PRO A 153 12.94 27.31 16.63
C PRO A 153 12.17 27.68 17.91
N THR A 154 11.28 28.68 17.83
CA THR A 154 10.43 29.12 18.96
C THR A 154 9.17 28.26 19.13
N GLU A 155 8.94 27.32 18.21
CA GLU A 155 7.95 26.27 18.38
C GLU A 155 8.64 25.10 19.08
N VAL A 156 8.09 24.69 20.23
CA VAL A 156 8.27 23.30 20.64
C VAL A 156 7.59 22.53 19.54
N ILE A 157 8.36 22.09 18.55
CA ILE A 157 8.07 20.83 17.93
C ILE A 157 8.18 19.89 19.13
N MET A 158 7.04 19.59 19.75
CA MET A 158 6.92 18.30 20.39
C MET A 158 7.20 17.39 19.23
N GLN A 159 8.47 17.02 19.07
CA GLN A 159 8.80 15.84 18.34
C GLN A 159 8.17 14.80 19.26
N LYS A 160 6.90 14.51 18.97
CA LYS A 160 6.34 13.19 19.08
C LYS A 160 7.41 12.38 18.37
N ILE A 161 8.41 11.93 19.12
CA ILE A 161 9.07 10.71 18.75
C ILE A 161 7.84 9.80 18.76
N GLU A 162 7.33 9.51 17.57
CA GLU A 162 6.46 8.38 17.36
C GLU A 162 7.34 7.18 17.70
N LEU A 163 7.54 7.01 18.99
CA LEU A 163 7.80 5.74 19.62
C LEU A 163 6.55 4.99 19.25
N GLU A 164 6.67 4.12 18.25
CA GLU A 164 5.63 3.20 17.80
C GLU A 164 4.85 2.77 19.03
N LYS A 165 3.67 3.37 19.20
CA LYS A 165 2.58 2.67 19.86
C LYS A 165 2.51 1.42 18.99
N GLU A 166 2.74 0.22 19.56
CA GLU A 166 2.49 -1.01 18.82
C GLU A 166 1.05 -0.86 18.32
N GLU A 167 0.92 -0.48 17.05
CA GLU A 167 -0.36 -0.33 16.43
C GLU A 167 -0.95 -1.74 16.49
N PRO A 168 -2.23 -1.89 16.85
CA PRO A 168 -2.81 -3.22 16.90
C PRO A 168 -2.61 -3.85 15.52
N VAL A 169 -1.82 -4.94 15.47
CA VAL A 169 -1.49 -5.67 14.25
C VAL A 169 -2.36 -6.91 14.18
N SER A 170 -3.02 -7.09 13.05
CA SER A 170 -3.73 -8.31 12.70
C SER A 170 -2.74 -9.35 12.17
N LEU A 171 -2.30 -10.28 13.02
CA LEU A 171 -1.45 -11.41 12.61
C LEU A 171 -2.34 -12.59 12.20
N ILE A 172 -2.65 -12.66 10.91
CA ILE A 172 -3.41 -13.74 10.30
C ILE A 172 -2.44 -14.61 9.51
N ALA A 173 -2.49 -15.93 9.70
CA ALA A 173 -1.70 -16.86 8.91
C ALA A 173 -2.34 -17.14 7.54
N ARG A 174 -1.51 -17.41 6.53
CA ARG A 174 -1.92 -17.68 5.14
C ARG A 174 -2.73 -16.50 4.58
N THR A 175 -2.27 -15.29 4.85
CA THR A 175 -2.88 -14.09 4.26
C THR A 175 -2.59 -13.99 2.78
N ASN A 176 -1.48 -14.56 2.33
CA ASN A 176 -1.15 -14.70 0.93
C ASN A 176 -0.70 -16.12 0.64
N VAL A 177 -1.20 -16.70 -0.45
CA VAL A 177 -0.84 -18.05 -0.89
C VAL A 177 -0.65 -18.08 -2.41
N PRO A 178 0.21 -18.97 -2.95
CA PRO A 178 0.29 -19.15 -4.40
C PRO A 178 -1.01 -19.73 -4.95
N ALA A 179 -1.43 -19.24 -6.12
CA ALA A 179 -2.46 -19.85 -6.93
C ALA A 179 -1.95 -20.02 -8.36
N THR A 180 -1.74 -21.28 -8.78
CA THR A 180 -1.27 -21.62 -10.12
C THR A 180 -2.46 -21.94 -11.00
N ILE A 181 -2.72 -21.06 -11.98
CA ILE A 181 -3.91 -21.10 -12.84
C ILE A 181 -3.49 -21.51 -14.26
N PRO A 182 -4.24 -22.40 -14.93
CA PRO A 182 -3.99 -22.75 -16.32
C PRO A 182 -4.24 -21.57 -17.25
N MET A 183 -3.33 -21.37 -18.19
CA MET A 183 -3.43 -20.41 -19.28
C MET A 183 -3.88 -21.09 -20.57
N HIS A 184 -4.52 -20.30 -21.42
CA HIS A 184 -4.98 -20.68 -22.75
C HIS A 184 -4.29 -19.81 -23.81
N LYS A 185 -4.22 -20.31 -25.03
CA LYS A 185 -3.71 -19.56 -26.19
C LYS A 185 -4.88 -18.90 -26.92
N GLY A 186 -4.70 -17.64 -27.26
CA GLY A 186 -5.57 -16.86 -28.12
C GLY A 186 -4.76 -16.11 -29.16
N ILE A 187 -5.47 -15.41 -30.04
CA ILE A 187 -4.89 -14.66 -31.16
C ILE A 187 -5.42 -13.23 -31.16
N TYR A 188 -4.53 -12.28 -31.40
CA TYR A 188 -4.86 -10.91 -31.73
C TYR A 188 -3.94 -10.41 -32.86
N GLU A 189 -4.53 -10.01 -33.98
CA GLU A 189 -3.81 -9.50 -35.16
C GLU A 189 -2.62 -10.40 -35.58
N GLY A 190 -2.87 -11.71 -35.65
CA GLY A 190 -1.91 -12.75 -36.03
C GLY A 190 -0.87 -13.08 -34.96
N SER A 191 -0.92 -12.43 -33.79
CA SER A 191 0.02 -12.61 -32.70
C SER A 191 -0.61 -13.34 -31.52
N GLN A 192 0.19 -14.11 -30.79
CA GLN A 192 -0.28 -14.91 -29.66
C GLN A 192 -0.68 -14.01 -28.47
N VAL A 193 -1.75 -14.42 -27.79
CA VAL A 193 -2.19 -13.94 -26.48
C VAL A 193 -2.21 -15.14 -25.55
N LEU A 194 -1.70 -15.02 -24.33
CA LEU A 194 -1.93 -15.99 -23.26
C LEU A 194 -2.89 -15.38 -22.25
N TYR A 195 -3.95 -16.11 -21.91
CA TYR A 195 -5.03 -15.61 -21.05
C TYR A 195 -5.51 -16.69 -20.07
N ILE A 196 -6.17 -16.28 -19.00
CA ILE A 196 -6.84 -17.20 -18.04
C ILE A 196 -8.35 -17.05 -18.16
N ILE A 197 -9.10 -18.05 -17.69
CA ILE A 197 -10.57 -17.98 -17.59
C ILE A 197 -10.95 -18.17 -16.12
N THR A 198 -11.53 -17.14 -15.50
CA THR A 198 -11.79 -17.14 -14.05
C THR A 198 -13.27 -17.21 -13.72
N ASP A 199 -14.12 -16.53 -14.50
CA ASP A 199 -15.56 -16.46 -14.23
C ASP A 199 -16.36 -16.50 -15.53
N GLY A 200 -17.61 -16.93 -15.43
CA GLY A 200 -18.55 -16.87 -16.54
C GLY A 200 -19.98 -16.68 -16.06
N SER A 201 -20.81 -16.24 -16.99
CA SER A 201 -22.16 -15.79 -16.69
C SER A 201 -23.24 -16.87 -16.78
N ASP A 202 -22.90 -18.03 -17.35
CA ASP A 202 -23.80 -19.14 -17.64
C ASP A 202 -23.31 -20.43 -16.97
N GLU A 203 -24.20 -21.09 -16.23
CA GLU A 203 -23.87 -22.24 -15.37
C GLU A 203 -23.37 -23.46 -16.15
N ASP A 204 -24.02 -23.80 -17.26
CA ASP A 204 -23.62 -24.95 -18.07
C ASP A 204 -22.28 -24.68 -18.77
N TYR A 205 -22.09 -23.43 -19.20
CA TYR A 205 -20.85 -22.99 -19.84
C TYR A 205 -19.66 -23.02 -18.86
N THR A 206 -19.80 -22.43 -17.67
CA THR A 206 -18.73 -22.41 -16.66
C THR A 206 -18.36 -23.81 -16.19
N LYS A 207 -19.34 -24.69 -15.99
CA LYS A 207 -19.09 -26.09 -15.64
C LYS A 207 -18.30 -26.81 -16.73
N THR A 208 -18.70 -26.64 -17.99
CA THR A 208 -18.01 -27.27 -19.13
C THR A 208 -16.56 -26.79 -19.23
N LEU A 209 -16.31 -25.50 -19.04
CA LEU A 209 -14.95 -24.96 -19.04
C LEU A 209 -14.14 -25.48 -17.86
N SER A 210 -14.72 -25.51 -16.66
CA SER A 210 -14.07 -26.00 -15.45
C SER A 210 -13.57 -27.43 -15.60
N GLU A 211 -14.41 -28.31 -16.17
CA GLU A 211 -14.06 -29.70 -16.46
C GLU A 211 -12.92 -29.82 -17.49
N LYS A 212 -12.83 -28.89 -18.44
CA LYS A 212 -11.82 -28.92 -19.51
C LYS A 212 -10.47 -28.39 -19.08
N GLN A 213 -10.43 -27.30 -18.32
CA GLN A 213 -9.17 -26.70 -17.87
C GLN A 213 -8.67 -27.29 -16.54
N GLU A 214 -9.43 -28.22 -15.94
CA GLU A 214 -9.11 -28.82 -14.64
C GLU A 214 -8.89 -27.76 -13.53
N TRP A 215 -9.62 -26.64 -13.65
CA TRP A 215 -9.60 -25.51 -12.74
C TRP A 215 -10.96 -24.82 -12.78
N ASN A 216 -11.53 -24.47 -11.63
CA ASN A 216 -12.88 -23.90 -11.56
C ASN A 216 -12.96 -22.54 -12.28
N VAL A 217 -13.96 -22.43 -13.15
CA VAL A 217 -14.50 -21.16 -13.65
C VAL A 217 -15.72 -20.83 -12.79
N GLU A 218 -15.65 -19.75 -12.04
CA GLU A 218 -16.69 -19.39 -11.09
C GLU A 218 -17.95 -18.83 -11.79
N LEU A 219 -19.13 -19.19 -11.29
CA LEU A 219 -20.38 -18.69 -11.81
C LEU A 219 -20.67 -17.29 -11.26
N SER A 220 -20.80 -16.31 -12.16
CA SER A 220 -21.19 -14.95 -11.84
C SER A 220 -22.34 -14.51 -12.76
N THR A 221 -23.59 -14.74 -12.36
CA THR A 221 -24.74 -14.42 -13.22
C THR A 221 -24.90 -12.91 -13.48
N VAL A 222 -24.40 -12.06 -12.58
CA VAL A 222 -24.58 -10.61 -12.67
C VAL A 222 -23.73 -9.95 -13.76
N ILE A 223 -22.64 -10.58 -14.24
CA ILE A 223 -21.85 -10.03 -15.34
C ILE A 223 -22.57 -10.09 -16.70
N LEU A 224 -23.74 -10.77 -16.79
CA LEU A 224 -24.67 -10.59 -17.92
C LEU A 224 -25.15 -9.13 -18.06
N ASN A 225 -25.16 -8.36 -16.97
CA ASN A 225 -25.66 -6.99 -16.95
C ASN A 225 -24.59 -5.96 -17.34
N VAL A 226 -23.37 -6.41 -17.67
CA VAL A 226 -22.27 -5.53 -18.10
C VAL A 226 -22.70 -4.79 -19.38
N PRO A 227 -22.54 -3.46 -19.43
CA PRO A 227 -22.90 -2.68 -20.62
C PRO A 227 -21.94 -2.99 -21.77
N GLU A 228 -22.40 -2.84 -23.01
CA GLU A 228 -21.60 -3.17 -24.21
C GLU A 228 -20.28 -2.38 -24.26
N GLU A 229 -20.25 -1.16 -23.75
CA GLU A 229 -19.06 -0.31 -23.68
C GLU A 229 -17.98 -0.80 -22.70
N ALA A 230 -18.32 -1.75 -21.83
CA ALA A 230 -17.40 -2.43 -20.93
C ALA A 230 -17.09 -3.87 -21.36
N LEU A 231 -17.60 -4.30 -22.51
CA LEU A 231 -17.33 -5.61 -23.09
C LEU A 231 -16.41 -5.48 -24.29
N GLN A 232 -15.48 -6.41 -24.42
CA GLN A 232 -14.85 -6.70 -25.71
C GLN A 232 -15.43 -8.00 -26.30
N LYS A 233 -15.05 -8.37 -27.52
CA LYS A 233 -15.54 -9.58 -28.19
C LYS A 233 -14.48 -10.68 -28.15
N LEU A 234 -14.94 -11.88 -27.81
CA LEU A 234 -14.17 -13.12 -27.93
C LEU A 234 -14.85 -14.04 -28.95
N PHE A 235 -14.12 -14.35 -30.02
CA PHE A 235 -14.61 -15.24 -31.07
C PHE A 235 -14.14 -16.67 -30.81
N ILE A 236 -15.08 -17.58 -30.64
CA ILE A 236 -14.83 -18.99 -30.29
C ILE A 236 -15.37 -19.91 -31.39
N PHE A 237 -14.56 -20.83 -31.88
CA PHE A 237 -14.85 -21.59 -33.10
C PHE A 237 -15.53 -22.94 -32.81
N LYS A 238 -16.72 -23.18 -33.35
CA LYS A 238 -17.49 -24.43 -33.17
C LYS A 238 -17.17 -25.50 -34.21
N ASN A 239 -16.52 -25.10 -35.30
CA ASN A 239 -16.01 -25.99 -36.34
C ASN A 239 -14.84 -25.33 -37.09
N GLY A 240 -14.28 -26.03 -38.08
CA GLY A 240 -13.22 -25.52 -38.93
C GLY A 240 -11.90 -26.27 -38.73
N ILE A 241 -10.81 -25.51 -38.79
CA ILE A 241 -9.45 -26.02 -38.55
C ILE A 241 -9.35 -26.52 -37.11
N LYS A 242 -8.92 -27.77 -36.92
CA LYS A 242 -8.66 -28.34 -35.59
C LYS A 242 -7.51 -27.61 -34.89
N GLY A 243 -7.66 -27.38 -33.60
CA GLY A 243 -6.68 -26.70 -32.76
C GLY A 243 -7.00 -26.90 -31.29
N ASP A 244 -6.43 -26.04 -30.44
CA ASP A 244 -6.50 -26.15 -28.98
C ASP A 244 -7.55 -25.21 -28.36
N GLY A 245 -8.35 -24.51 -29.18
CA GLY A 245 -9.43 -23.66 -28.70
C GLY A 245 -10.51 -24.45 -27.93
N ILE A 246 -11.37 -23.74 -27.22
CA ILE A 246 -12.37 -24.24 -26.26
C ILE A 246 -13.22 -25.38 -26.84
N TYR A 247 -13.56 -25.37 -28.12
CA TYR A 247 -14.35 -26.43 -28.77
C TYR A 247 -13.52 -27.43 -29.62
N GLY A 248 -12.19 -27.39 -29.53
CA GLY A 248 -11.26 -28.28 -30.26
C GLY A 248 -10.96 -27.82 -31.68
N PHE A 249 -11.14 -26.53 -31.95
CA PHE A 249 -10.84 -25.88 -33.22
C PHE A 249 -9.75 -24.82 -33.01
N GLN A 250 -9.52 -23.93 -33.97
CA GLN A 250 -8.51 -22.89 -33.82
C GLN A 250 -8.68 -22.09 -32.51
N ASP A 251 -7.57 -21.53 -32.05
CA ASP A 251 -7.51 -20.66 -30.87
C ASP A 251 -8.48 -19.48 -31.00
N GLU A 252 -8.95 -19.00 -29.84
CA GLU A 252 -9.89 -17.89 -29.77
C GLU A 252 -9.26 -16.60 -30.28
N VAL A 253 -10.07 -15.76 -30.93
CA VAL A 253 -9.62 -14.47 -31.44
C VAL A 253 -10.22 -13.36 -30.59
N PHE A 254 -9.36 -12.50 -30.05
CA PHE A 254 -9.76 -11.33 -29.27
C PHE A 254 -9.95 -10.10 -30.17
N SER A 255 -10.89 -9.22 -29.82
CA SER A 255 -11.05 -7.93 -30.50
C SER A 255 -10.05 -6.86 -30.06
N SER A 256 -9.43 -7.01 -28.89
CA SER A 256 -8.44 -6.06 -28.35
C SER A 256 -7.48 -6.72 -27.37
N THR A 257 -6.41 -6.02 -27.04
CA THR A 257 -5.44 -6.39 -25.99
C THR A 257 -5.23 -5.23 -25.05
N PRO A 258 -4.57 -5.41 -23.89
CA PRO A 258 -4.18 -4.32 -23.00
C PRO A 258 -3.43 -3.18 -23.68
N SER A 259 -2.76 -3.43 -24.82
CA SER A 259 -2.12 -2.37 -25.62
C SER A 259 -3.11 -1.36 -26.21
N GLN A 260 -4.39 -1.72 -26.38
CA GLN A 260 -5.47 -0.81 -26.79
C GLN A 260 -6.29 -0.41 -25.55
N GLU A 261 -5.67 0.33 -24.62
CA GLU A 261 -6.20 0.61 -23.28
C GLU A 261 -7.68 1.08 -23.26
N SER A 262 -8.08 1.96 -24.19
CA SER A 262 -9.46 2.46 -24.25
C SER A 262 -10.49 1.47 -24.77
N GLN A 263 -10.06 0.36 -25.37
CA GLN A 263 -10.91 -0.70 -25.95
C GLN A 263 -10.83 -1.99 -25.12
N TYR A 264 -9.75 -2.17 -24.35
CA TYR A 264 -9.52 -3.38 -23.58
C TYR A 264 -10.55 -3.56 -22.47
N SER A 265 -11.02 -4.80 -22.33
CA SER A 265 -11.78 -5.29 -21.18
C SER A 265 -11.43 -6.76 -20.93
N ALA A 266 -11.24 -7.16 -19.67
CA ALA A 266 -11.16 -8.59 -19.37
C ALA A 266 -12.53 -9.30 -19.53
N LEU A 267 -13.62 -8.54 -19.54
CA LEU A 267 -14.97 -9.06 -19.75
C LEU A 267 -15.28 -9.17 -21.24
N ASN A 268 -15.59 -10.38 -21.67
CA ASN A 268 -15.72 -10.75 -23.07
C ASN A 268 -17.12 -11.24 -23.37
N SER A 269 -17.80 -10.60 -24.33
CA SER A 269 -18.99 -11.15 -24.97
C SER A 269 -18.60 -12.29 -25.90
N VAL A 270 -19.16 -13.48 -25.65
CA VAL A 270 -18.84 -14.70 -26.39
C VAL A 270 -19.63 -14.76 -27.70
N ILE A 271 -18.88 -14.74 -28.81
CA ILE A 271 -19.41 -14.93 -30.15
C ILE A 271 -18.94 -16.28 -30.66
N GLU A 272 -19.88 -17.22 -30.80
CA GLU A 272 -19.58 -18.51 -31.40
C GLU A 272 -19.56 -18.40 -32.93
N VAL A 273 -18.49 -18.90 -33.55
CA VAL A 273 -18.24 -18.85 -34.98
C VAL A 273 -18.38 -20.23 -35.59
N THR A 274 -19.21 -20.34 -36.64
CA THR A 274 -19.39 -21.59 -37.39
C THR A 274 -19.17 -21.35 -38.90
N TRP A 275 -18.25 -22.09 -39.50
CA TRP A 275 -18.09 -22.21 -40.95
C TRP A 275 -19.33 -22.84 -41.59
N LYS A 276 -19.85 -22.19 -42.65
CA LYS A 276 -20.95 -22.74 -43.43
C LYS A 276 -20.46 -23.86 -44.35
N ASN A 277 -21.35 -24.81 -44.64
CA ASN A 277 -21.03 -25.96 -45.47
C ASN A 277 -20.52 -25.54 -46.87
N GLY A 278 -19.46 -26.21 -47.34
CA GLY A 278 -18.84 -25.96 -48.65
C GLY A 278 -17.89 -24.76 -48.70
N GLN A 279 -17.69 -24.03 -47.60
CA GLN A 279 -16.72 -22.94 -47.51
C GLN A 279 -15.31 -23.49 -47.26
N LYS A 280 -14.29 -22.81 -47.79
CA LYS A 280 -12.90 -23.14 -47.48
C LYS A 280 -12.55 -22.54 -46.12
N GLU A 281 -12.28 -23.43 -45.17
CA GLU A 281 -11.79 -23.12 -43.83
C GLU A 281 -10.36 -22.55 -43.92
N ILE A 282 -10.10 -21.51 -43.14
CA ILE A 282 -8.77 -20.90 -42.93
C ILE A 282 -8.64 -20.56 -41.44
N VAL A 283 -7.40 -20.36 -40.98
CA VAL A 283 -7.17 -19.76 -39.66
C VAL A 283 -7.48 -18.28 -39.75
N PHE A 284 -8.28 -17.77 -38.80
CA PHE A 284 -8.47 -16.33 -38.64
C PHE A 284 -7.45 -15.75 -37.67
N GLU A 285 -6.82 -14.65 -38.08
CA GLU A 285 -5.78 -13.96 -37.33
C GLU A 285 -6.29 -12.67 -36.65
N SER A 286 -7.42 -12.12 -37.11
CA SER A 286 -7.97 -10.86 -36.60
C SER A 286 -9.49 -10.89 -36.47
N SER A 287 -10.03 -10.10 -35.54
CA SER A 287 -11.47 -9.89 -35.41
C SER A 287 -12.06 -9.25 -36.68
N THR A 288 -11.29 -8.37 -37.33
CA THR A 288 -11.67 -7.73 -38.60
C THR A 288 -11.92 -8.77 -39.70
N ASP A 289 -11.04 -9.76 -39.86
CA ASP A 289 -11.19 -10.80 -40.87
C ASP A 289 -12.39 -11.71 -40.61
N ILE A 290 -12.66 -11.99 -39.33
CA ILE A 290 -13.83 -12.78 -38.91
C ILE A 290 -15.11 -12.01 -39.25
N ILE A 291 -15.20 -10.74 -38.89
CA ILE A 291 -16.36 -9.90 -39.22
C ILE A 291 -16.59 -9.84 -40.73
N ALA A 292 -15.53 -9.60 -41.52
CA ALA A 292 -15.63 -9.60 -42.99
C ALA A 292 -16.05 -10.96 -43.56
N ALA A 293 -15.61 -12.07 -42.97
CA ALA A 293 -16.03 -13.41 -43.36
C ALA A 293 -17.52 -13.67 -43.06
N ASN A 294 -18.04 -13.13 -41.95
CA ASN A 294 -19.46 -13.20 -41.63
C ASN A 294 -20.30 -12.34 -42.60
N GLU A 295 -19.88 -11.11 -42.87
CA GLU A 295 -20.53 -10.20 -43.82
C GLU A 295 -20.56 -10.75 -45.25
N SER A 296 -19.49 -11.44 -45.67
CA SER A 296 -19.43 -12.14 -46.96
C SER A 296 -20.17 -13.49 -46.97
N GLY A 297 -20.76 -13.89 -45.86
CA GLY A 297 -21.59 -15.08 -45.73
C GLY A 297 -20.84 -16.40 -45.67
N ARG A 298 -19.53 -16.40 -45.39
CA ARG A 298 -18.70 -17.62 -45.28
C ARG A 298 -18.87 -18.33 -43.94
N ILE A 299 -19.10 -17.57 -42.89
CA ILE A 299 -19.34 -18.06 -41.53
C ILE A 299 -20.71 -17.55 -41.05
N GLU A 300 -21.12 -18.04 -39.89
CA GLU A 300 -22.29 -17.60 -39.15
C GLU A 300 -21.89 -17.31 -37.70
N PHE A 301 -22.41 -16.22 -37.16
CA PHE A 301 -22.28 -15.88 -35.74
C PHE A 301 -23.48 -16.39 -34.96
N ASN A 302 -23.20 -16.94 -33.80
CA ASN A 302 -24.14 -17.10 -32.72
C ASN A 302 -23.70 -16.18 -31.56
N GLU A 303 -24.36 -15.04 -31.43
CA GLU A 303 -24.19 -14.13 -30.28
C GLU A 303 -24.87 -14.76 -29.07
N THR A 304 -24.07 -15.37 -28.20
CA THR A 304 -24.59 -16.26 -27.15
C THR A 304 -25.28 -15.51 -26.01
N GLY A 305 -24.97 -14.22 -25.83
CA GLY A 305 -25.33 -13.45 -24.64
C GLY A 305 -24.50 -13.83 -23.40
N ILE A 306 -23.56 -14.78 -23.51
CA ILE A 306 -22.67 -15.20 -22.43
C ILE A 306 -21.51 -14.22 -22.32
N VAL A 307 -21.16 -13.88 -21.08
CA VAL A 307 -19.99 -13.08 -20.74
C VAL A 307 -19.01 -13.93 -19.96
N LEU A 308 -17.73 -13.87 -20.34
CA LEU A 308 -16.62 -14.50 -19.62
C LEU A 308 -15.66 -13.44 -19.10
N ASN A 309 -15.12 -13.66 -17.90
CA ASN A 309 -13.95 -12.94 -17.41
C ASN A 309 -12.70 -13.69 -17.88
N THR A 310 -12.00 -13.13 -18.87
CA THR A 310 -10.78 -13.70 -19.46
C THR A 310 -9.60 -12.73 -19.47
N PRO A 311 -9.01 -12.44 -18.29
CA PRO A 311 -7.82 -11.59 -18.20
C PRO A 311 -6.65 -12.10 -19.05
N GLN A 312 -6.02 -11.18 -19.79
CA GLN A 312 -4.84 -11.47 -20.62
C GLN A 312 -3.54 -11.32 -19.81
N ILE A 313 -2.70 -12.35 -19.85
CA ILE A 313 -1.43 -12.46 -19.10
C ILE A 313 -0.24 -12.03 -19.96
N ILE A 314 -0.18 -12.49 -21.22
CA ILE A 314 0.83 -12.11 -22.22
C ILE A 314 0.10 -11.69 -23.50
N TRP A 315 0.57 -10.63 -24.15
CA TRP A 315 0.05 -10.11 -25.42
C TRP A 315 1.22 -9.56 -26.28
N PRO A 316 1.02 -9.20 -27.55
CA PRO A 316 2.11 -9.04 -28.53
C PRO A 316 3.20 -8.01 -28.16
N ASP A 317 2.86 -7.02 -27.35
CA ASP A 317 3.76 -5.94 -26.93
C ASP A 317 3.91 -5.83 -25.40
N GLY A 318 3.46 -6.83 -24.64
CA GLY A 318 3.49 -6.75 -23.19
C GLY A 318 3.02 -7.99 -22.45
N GLN A 319 3.11 -7.90 -21.13
CA GLN A 319 2.63 -8.91 -20.22
C GLN A 319 2.28 -8.27 -18.88
N MET A 320 1.52 -8.97 -18.06
CA MET A 320 1.36 -8.61 -16.66
C MET A 320 2.70 -8.62 -15.93
N LYS A 321 2.86 -7.72 -14.96
CA LYS A 321 4.12 -7.56 -14.24
C LYS A 321 4.35 -8.76 -13.32
N ILE A 322 5.47 -9.45 -13.54
CA ILE A 322 6.03 -10.39 -12.57
C ILE A 322 6.72 -9.56 -11.48
N ARG A 323 6.40 -9.83 -10.22
CA ARG A 323 6.98 -9.13 -9.07
C ARG A 323 8.42 -9.57 -8.81
N ASP A 324 9.23 -8.68 -8.24
CA ASP A 324 10.65 -8.95 -7.96
C ASP A 324 10.84 -9.84 -6.71
N ASP A 325 9.94 -9.70 -5.72
CA ASP A 325 9.88 -10.49 -4.49
C ASP A 325 8.96 -11.70 -4.68
N THR A 326 9.49 -12.77 -5.27
CA THR A 326 8.71 -13.95 -5.65
C THR A 326 8.37 -14.90 -4.49
N GLU A 327 8.97 -14.72 -3.32
CA GLU A 327 8.65 -15.49 -2.12
C GLU A 327 7.33 -14.98 -1.51
N ILE A 328 6.29 -15.82 -1.53
CA ILE A 328 4.98 -15.47 -0.98
C ILE A 328 5.00 -15.63 0.54
N ILE A 329 4.95 -14.49 1.24
CA ILE A 329 4.85 -14.40 2.71
C ILE A 329 3.56 -13.68 3.13
N ASP A 330 3.19 -13.81 4.41
CA ASP A 330 1.96 -13.22 4.93
C ASP A 330 1.91 -11.69 4.83
N GLU A 331 3.07 -11.01 4.86
CA GLU A 331 3.17 -9.54 4.80
C GLU A 331 3.48 -8.99 3.40
N ILE A 332 3.26 -9.79 2.35
CA ILE A 332 3.60 -9.37 0.99
C ILE A 332 2.79 -8.13 0.56
N SER A 333 3.46 -7.19 -0.10
CA SER A 333 2.82 -5.97 -0.57
C SER A 333 1.91 -6.24 -1.77
N TYR A 334 0.78 -5.53 -1.81
CA TYR A 334 -0.06 -5.41 -3.00
C TYR A 334 0.65 -4.68 -4.13
N SER A 335 1.68 -3.89 -3.83
CA SER A 335 2.44 -3.18 -4.85
C SER A 335 3.49 -4.10 -5.49
N GLY A 336 3.88 -3.78 -6.72
CA GLY A 336 5.05 -4.41 -7.36
C GLY A 336 4.73 -5.56 -8.33
N GLY A 337 3.48 -6.03 -8.36
CA GLY A 337 3.01 -7.09 -9.26
C GLY A 337 2.22 -8.17 -8.52
N GLN A 338 1.28 -8.81 -9.20
CA GLN A 338 0.43 -9.87 -8.63
C GLN A 338 0.85 -11.27 -9.05
N ILE A 339 1.84 -11.39 -9.94
CA ILE A 339 2.31 -12.66 -10.48
C ILE A 339 3.72 -12.92 -9.97
N VAL A 340 3.99 -14.14 -9.51
CA VAL A 340 5.35 -14.58 -9.13
C VAL A 340 6.04 -15.39 -10.22
N GLU A 341 5.27 -16.04 -11.10
CA GLU A 341 5.81 -16.88 -12.18
C GLU A 341 4.82 -16.98 -13.35
N ILE A 342 5.35 -16.97 -14.57
CA ILE A 342 4.64 -17.36 -15.79
C ILE A 342 5.44 -18.48 -16.45
N ASN A 343 4.81 -19.63 -16.64
CA ASN A 343 5.41 -20.78 -17.32
C ASN A 343 4.69 -20.98 -18.66
N GLU A 344 5.32 -20.53 -19.74
CA GLU A 344 4.78 -20.64 -21.11
C GLU A 344 4.84 -22.07 -21.68
N GLU A 345 5.70 -22.94 -21.15
CA GLU A 345 5.82 -24.34 -21.60
C GLU A 345 4.66 -25.17 -21.06
N GLU A 346 4.38 -25.05 -19.76
CA GLU A 346 3.27 -25.73 -19.09
C GLU A 346 1.95 -24.96 -19.20
N LEU A 347 1.97 -23.75 -19.79
CA LEU A 347 0.85 -22.83 -19.88
C LEU A 347 0.18 -22.59 -18.52
N THR A 348 0.96 -22.15 -17.54
CA THR A 348 0.46 -21.81 -16.21
C THR A 348 0.98 -20.45 -15.75
N VAL A 349 0.20 -19.78 -14.90
CA VAL A 349 0.58 -18.54 -14.24
C VAL A 349 0.33 -18.66 -12.74
N THR A 350 1.32 -18.30 -11.94
CA THR A 350 1.19 -18.32 -10.48
C THR A 350 0.98 -16.90 -9.95
N PHE A 351 -0.21 -16.67 -9.43
CA PHE A 351 -0.61 -15.43 -8.77
C PHE A 351 -0.35 -15.48 -7.26
N VAL A 352 -0.22 -14.29 -6.67
CA VAL A 352 -0.42 -14.08 -5.23
C VAL A 352 -1.93 -14.01 -4.98
N ALA A 353 -2.48 -15.02 -4.34
CA ALA A 353 -3.86 -15.03 -3.89
C ALA A 353 -3.96 -14.41 -2.50
N HIS A 354 -4.72 -13.33 -2.39
CA HIS A 354 -4.87 -12.56 -1.16
C HIS A 354 -6.10 -13.02 -0.39
N ARG A 355 -5.94 -13.12 0.92
CA ARG A 355 -7.01 -13.44 1.84
C ARG A 355 -7.87 -12.21 2.15
N GLY A 356 -9.19 -12.40 2.11
CA GLY A 356 -10.17 -11.43 2.59
C GLY A 356 -11.28 -12.09 3.41
N TRP A 357 -12.30 -11.28 3.72
CA TRP A 357 -13.53 -11.76 4.36
C TRP A 357 -14.71 -11.68 3.39
N GLY A 358 -15.49 -12.76 3.33
CA GLY A 358 -16.81 -12.76 2.71
C GLY A 358 -17.83 -11.98 3.56
N PRO A 359 -19.06 -11.79 3.05
CA PRO A 359 -20.08 -10.99 3.74
C PRO A 359 -20.48 -11.57 5.10
N ASP A 360 -20.31 -12.88 5.29
CA ASP A 360 -20.63 -13.65 6.49
C ASP A 360 -19.41 -13.94 7.39
N GLY A 361 -18.25 -13.35 7.11
CA GLY A 361 -17.02 -13.55 7.87
C GLY A 361 -16.28 -14.84 7.53
N LYS A 362 -16.70 -15.59 6.51
CA LYS A 362 -15.87 -16.69 5.98
C LYS A 362 -14.65 -16.15 5.25
N THR A 363 -13.57 -16.92 5.29
CA THR A 363 -12.38 -16.64 4.50
C THR A 363 -12.68 -16.79 3.01
N ILE A 364 -12.23 -15.81 2.23
CA ILE A 364 -12.16 -15.85 0.77
C ILE A 364 -10.72 -15.66 0.32
N TYR A 365 -10.38 -16.16 -0.87
CA TYR A 365 -9.15 -15.82 -1.57
C TYR A 365 -9.48 -15.20 -2.92
N TYR A 366 -8.71 -14.20 -3.32
CA TYR A 366 -8.86 -13.53 -4.60
C TYR A 366 -7.51 -13.16 -5.20
N ILE A 367 -7.47 -13.11 -6.52
CA ILE A 367 -6.34 -12.52 -7.26
C ILE A 367 -6.75 -11.14 -7.76
N VAL A 368 -5.81 -10.37 -8.31
CA VAL A 368 -6.11 -9.07 -8.94
C VAL A 368 -5.52 -9.06 -10.34
N THR A 369 -6.34 -8.79 -11.36
CA THR A 369 -5.94 -8.99 -12.76
C THR A 369 -5.92 -7.70 -13.57
N ASP A 370 -6.84 -6.78 -13.29
CA ASP A 370 -6.89 -5.44 -13.88
C ASP A 370 -7.64 -4.47 -12.98
N ALA A 371 -7.44 -3.17 -13.21
CA ALA A 371 -8.09 -2.12 -12.45
C ALA A 371 -8.27 -0.84 -13.26
N THR A 372 -9.16 0.02 -12.78
CA THR A 372 -9.29 1.42 -13.19
C THR A 372 -9.38 2.30 -11.95
N PRO A 373 -8.82 3.52 -11.93
CA PRO A 373 -8.00 4.13 -12.98
C PRO A 373 -6.59 3.53 -13.05
N SER A 374 -5.78 4.01 -14.00
CA SER A 374 -4.42 3.51 -14.25
C SER A 374 -3.48 3.62 -13.04
N GLY A 375 -3.64 4.61 -12.15
CA GLY A 375 -2.78 4.78 -10.97
C GLY A 375 -2.73 3.57 -10.03
N PRO A 376 -3.89 3.11 -9.50
CA PRO A 376 -3.98 1.86 -8.76
C PRO A 376 -3.51 0.64 -9.57
N ALA A 377 -3.83 0.56 -10.87
CA ALA A 377 -3.40 -0.55 -11.72
C ALA A 377 -1.87 -0.65 -11.80
N GLU A 378 -1.19 0.47 -12.07
CA GLU A 378 0.27 0.58 -12.12
C GLU A 378 0.90 0.24 -10.77
N THR A 379 0.32 0.74 -9.67
CA THR A 379 0.81 0.46 -8.31
C THR A 379 0.79 -1.04 -8.02
N MET A 380 -0.33 -1.71 -8.34
CA MET A 380 -0.49 -3.15 -8.14
C MET A 380 0.25 -4.01 -9.17
N GLY A 381 0.74 -3.40 -10.26
CA GLY A 381 1.38 -4.11 -11.38
C GLY A 381 0.40 -4.94 -12.21
N VAL A 382 -0.86 -4.50 -12.29
CA VAL A 382 -1.93 -5.15 -13.07
C VAL A 382 -2.31 -4.32 -14.29
N VAL A 383 -3.13 -4.89 -15.18
CA VAL A 383 -3.54 -4.20 -16.42
C VAL A 383 -4.45 -3.01 -16.09
N SER A 384 -4.28 -1.91 -16.83
CA SER A 384 -5.24 -0.79 -16.81
C SER A 384 -6.44 -1.13 -17.70
N SER A 385 -7.65 -1.09 -17.15
CA SER A 385 -8.91 -1.31 -17.89
C SER A 385 -9.90 -0.14 -17.69
N PRO A 386 -9.70 1.00 -18.37
CA PRO A 386 -10.58 2.16 -18.26
C PRO A 386 -12.05 1.87 -18.56
N SER A 387 -12.34 0.91 -19.44
CA SER A 387 -13.71 0.50 -19.79
C SER A 387 -14.51 -0.01 -18.59
N SER A 388 -13.83 -0.58 -17.58
CA SER A 388 -14.45 -1.02 -16.32
C SER A 388 -15.05 0.14 -15.52
N ALA A 389 -14.68 1.40 -15.77
CA ALA A 389 -15.29 2.56 -15.10
C ALA A 389 -16.80 2.65 -15.36
N ASN A 390 -17.27 2.13 -16.50
CA ASN A 390 -18.69 2.06 -16.84
C ASN A 390 -19.51 1.16 -15.89
N LEU A 391 -18.85 0.40 -15.01
CA LEU A 391 -19.50 -0.48 -14.03
C LEU A 391 -19.83 0.19 -12.70
N ILE A 392 -19.40 1.44 -12.46
CA ILE A 392 -19.50 2.07 -11.13
C ILE A 392 -20.93 2.18 -10.58
N ILE A 393 -21.94 2.27 -11.45
CA ILE A 393 -23.37 2.26 -11.08
C ILE A 393 -24.09 0.98 -11.55
N ASN A 394 -23.39 0.05 -12.18
CA ASN A 394 -23.96 -1.19 -12.73
C ASN A 394 -24.01 -2.29 -11.66
N SER A 395 -24.99 -3.19 -11.75
CA SER A 395 -25.12 -4.35 -10.84
C SER A 395 -24.06 -5.44 -11.07
N ALA A 396 -23.39 -5.42 -12.22
CA ALA A 396 -22.27 -6.29 -12.52
C ALA A 396 -21.04 -5.99 -11.66
N ALA A 397 -20.96 -4.83 -10.98
CA ALA A 397 -19.94 -4.59 -9.98
C ALA A 397 -20.54 -4.55 -8.56
N VAL A 398 -19.89 -5.28 -7.65
CA VAL A 398 -20.34 -5.52 -6.27
C VAL A 398 -19.44 -4.77 -5.31
N ASP A 399 -19.92 -4.43 -4.12
CA ASP A 399 -19.14 -3.61 -3.20
C ASP A 399 -18.06 -4.42 -2.48
N LEU A 400 -16.84 -3.87 -2.40
CA LEU A 400 -15.72 -4.38 -1.61
C LEU A 400 -15.24 -3.27 -0.67
N PHE A 401 -15.16 -3.57 0.62
CA PHE A 401 -14.82 -2.60 1.66
C PHE A 401 -13.35 -2.76 2.06
N GLN A 402 -12.55 -1.71 1.86
CA GLN A 402 -11.14 -1.65 2.20
C GLN A 402 -10.91 -0.64 3.34
N PHE A 403 -10.04 -0.97 4.28
CA PHE A 403 -9.78 -0.14 5.46
C PHE A 403 -8.65 0.85 5.18
N LYS A 404 -8.90 2.14 5.38
CA LYS A 404 -7.94 3.23 5.16
C LYS A 404 -7.15 3.58 6.43
N ASN A 405 -7.66 3.21 7.61
CA ASN A 405 -7.01 3.40 8.90
C ASN A 405 -7.45 2.33 9.92
N GLY A 406 -6.95 2.44 11.16
CA GLY A 406 -7.29 1.54 12.26
C GLY A 406 -6.26 0.41 12.42
N ILE A 407 -6.72 -0.84 12.47
CA ILE A 407 -5.87 -2.00 12.73
C ILE A 407 -4.93 -2.27 11.55
N LYS A 408 -3.61 -2.30 11.80
CA LYS A 408 -2.62 -2.65 10.77
C LYS A 408 -2.76 -4.11 10.35
N GLY A 409 -2.57 -4.38 9.06
CA GLY A 409 -2.74 -5.71 8.53
C GLY A 409 -2.40 -5.82 7.06
N THR A 410 -2.84 -6.93 6.46
CA THR A 410 -2.49 -7.35 5.10
C THR A 410 -3.48 -6.88 4.05
N GLY A 411 -4.33 -5.90 4.36
CA GLY A 411 -5.23 -5.28 3.40
C GLY A 411 -4.47 -4.39 2.41
N PRO A 412 -5.09 -4.03 1.27
CA PRO A 412 -4.42 -3.27 0.20
C PRO A 412 -3.83 -1.92 0.61
N LEU A 413 -4.36 -1.32 1.67
CA LEU A 413 -3.93 -0.02 2.20
C LEU A 413 -3.07 -0.15 3.48
N GLY A 414 -2.62 -1.36 3.82
CA GLY A 414 -1.79 -1.65 5.00
C GLY A 414 -2.57 -1.76 6.32
N PHE A 415 -3.89 -1.88 6.25
CA PHE A 415 -4.78 -2.11 7.39
C PHE A 415 -5.41 -3.51 7.30
N GLN A 416 -6.41 -3.83 8.12
CA GLN A 416 -7.03 -5.14 8.10
C GLN A 416 -7.53 -5.58 6.70
N PRO A 417 -7.65 -6.89 6.44
CA PRO A 417 -8.19 -7.41 5.19
C PRO A 417 -9.56 -6.83 4.84
N GLY A 418 -9.83 -6.71 3.53
CA GLY A 418 -11.10 -6.21 3.04
C GLY A 418 -12.27 -7.16 3.30
N ILE A 419 -13.48 -6.61 3.26
CA ILE A 419 -14.73 -7.36 3.42
C ILE A 419 -15.53 -7.23 2.14
N ALA A 420 -15.89 -8.34 1.51
CA ALA A 420 -16.72 -8.38 0.32
C ALA A 420 -18.21 -8.38 0.65
N ALA A 421 -19.02 -7.74 -0.20
CA ALA A 421 -20.48 -7.75 -0.05
C ALA A 421 -21.16 -9.02 -0.60
N ALA A 422 -20.40 -9.88 -1.30
CA ALA A 422 -20.85 -11.16 -1.83
C ALA A 422 -19.70 -12.18 -1.75
N ALA A 423 -20.04 -13.46 -1.71
CA ALA A 423 -19.10 -14.59 -1.80
C ALA A 423 -19.50 -15.55 -2.93
N LEU A 424 -18.61 -16.47 -3.26
CA LEU A 424 -18.90 -17.55 -4.21
C LEU A 424 -20.17 -18.30 -3.81
N GLY A 425 -21.05 -18.51 -4.78
CA GLY A 425 -22.37 -19.12 -4.59
C GLY A 425 -23.51 -18.14 -4.28
N ASP A 426 -23.21 -16.88 -3.98
CA ASP A 426 -24.25 -15.85 -3.87
C ASP A 426 -24.76 -15.44 -5.27
N GLU A 427 -26.08 -15.23 -5.42
CA GLU A 427 -26.70 -14.83 -6.69
C GLU A 427 -26.12 -13.51 -7.26
N ASN A 428 -25.57 -12.67 -6.38
CA ASN A 428 -24.98 -11.38 -6.73
C ASN A 428 -23.44 -11.40 -6.74
N TYR A 429 -22.77 -12.55 -6.68
CA TYR A 429 -21.30 -12.60 -6.81
C TYR A 429 -20.81 -12.04 -8.15
N SER A 430 -19.73 -11.25 -8.10
CA SER A 430 -19.04 -10.73 -9.28
C SER A 430 -17.53 -10.70 -9.07
N PRO A 431 -16.72 -10.96 -10.12
CA PRO A 431 -15.30 -10.65 -10.08
C PRO A 431 -15.01 -9.14 -10.10
N MET A 432 -15.99 -8.30 -10.46
CA MET A 432 -15.82 -6.86 -10.55
C MET A 432 -16.23 -6.16 -9.25
N TRP A 433 -15.30 -5.43 -8.63
CA TRP A 433 -15.49 -4.82 -7.33
C TRP A 433 -15.51 -3.30 -7.37
N ARG A 434 -16.56 -2.70 -6.81
CA ARG A 434 -16.65 -1.27 -6.48
C ARG A 434 -16.02 -1.05 -5.11
N ILE A 435 -14.94 -0.30 -5.08
CA ILE A 435 -14.19 -0.14 -3.83
C ILE A 435 -14.80 0.96 -2.97
N TYR A 436 -15.10 0.61 -1.72
CA TYR A 436 -15.46 1.52 -0.65
C TYR A 436 -14.35 1.59 0.39
N LEU A 437 -14.03 2.79 0.84
CA LEU A 437 -13.10 3.07 1.91
C LEU A 437 -13.84 3.15 3.24
N VAL A 438 -13.40 2.33 4.19
CA VAL A 438 -13.82 2.35 5.58
C VAL A 438 -12.77 3.10 6.38
N GLU A 439 -13.21 4.14 7.09
CA GLU A 439 -12.34 5.00 7.90
C GLU A 439 -12.95 5.13 9.30
N TRP A 440 -12.22 4.64 10.32
CA TRP A 440 -12.55 4.82 11.73
C TRP A 440 -12.49 6.30 12.09
N ASN A 441 -13.53 6.79 12.77
CA ASN A 441 -13.59 8.17 13.24
C ASN A 441 -12.60 8.41 14.39
N ASP A 442 -12.38 7.39 15.22
CA ASP A 442 -11.35 7.32 16.25
C ASP A 442 -10.55 6.03 16.08
N GLU A 443 -9.31 6.15 15.61
CA GLU A 443 -8.39 5.03 15.37
C GLU A 443 -8.07 4.24 16.64
N GLU A 444 -8.08 4.87 17.81
CA GLU A 444 -7.81 4.18 19.07
C GLU A 444 -8.94 3.24 19.48
N SER A 445 -10.14 3.44 18.91
CA SER A 445 -11.32 2.60 19.13
C SER A 445 -11.46 1.45 18.14
N ALA A 446 -10.55 1.39 17.14
CA ALA A 446 -10.62 0.43 16.05
C ALA A 446 -10.64 -1.01 16.55
N LYS A 447 -11.39 -1.85 15.85
CA LYS A 447 -11.50 -3.29 16.08
C LYS A 447 -11.49 -4.02 14.75
N ILE A 448 -11.11 -5.30 14.79
CA ILE A 448 -11.29 -6.17 13.63
C ILE A 448 -12.78 -6.26 13.31
N LEU A 449 -13.11 -5.99 12.05
CA LEU A 449 -14.44 -6.25 11.49
C LEU A 449 -14.29 -7.40 10.50
N GLU A 450 -15.22 -8.36 10.54
CA GLU A 450 -15.14 -9.58 9.71
C GLU A 450 -16.33 -9.68 8.76
N THR A 451 -17.45 -9.01 9.06
CA THR A 451 -18.68 -9.11 8.28
C THR A 451 -19.14 -7.78 7.72
N LYS A 452 -19.97 -7.83 6.67
CA LYS A 452 -20.65 -6.63 6.15
C LYS A 452 -21.60 -6.03 7.21
N SER A 453 -22.20 -6.88 8.03
CA SER A 453 -23.07 -6.45 9.13
C SER A 453 -22.31 -5.64 10.19
N ASP A 454 -21.04 -5.94 10.43
CA ASP A 454 -20.21 -5.17 11.36
C ASP A 454 -20.02 -3.75 10.83
N ILE A 455 -19.64 -3.60 9.55
CA ILE A 455 -19.48 -2.28 8.93
C ILE A 455 -20.79 -1.47 9.05
N ASP A 456 -21.93 -2.08 8.73
CA ASP A 456 -23.22 -1.40 8.78
C ASP A 456 -23.62 -0.98 10.20
N SER A 457 -23.38 -1.84 11.19
CA SER A 457 -23.66 -1.53 12.60
C SER A 457 -22.78 -0.39 13.09
N PHE A 458 -21.46 -0.46 12.86
CA PHE A 458 -20.53 0.55 13.35
C PHE A 458 -20.70 1.90 12.63
N ARG A 459 -21.11 1.87 11.35
CA ARG A 459 -21.52 3.08 10.63
C ARG A 459 -22.80 3.69 11.23
N ALA A 460 -23.79 2.87 11.56
CA ALA A 460 -25.05 3.34 12.17
C ALA A 460 -24.83 3.99 13.55
N ASP A 461 -23.81 3.52 14.27
CA ASP A 461 -23.37 4.07 15.57
C ASP A 461 -22.39 5.26 15.44
N ASP A 462 -22.14 5.76 14.22
CA ASP A 462 -21.22 6.88 13.94
C ASP A 462 -19.77 6.65 14.41
N LEU A 463 -19.33 5.37 14.42
CA LEU A 463 -17.97 4.98 14.80
C LEU A 463 -17.01 4.96 13.61
N LEU A 464 -17.55 4.81 12.40
CA LEU A 464 -16.78 4.82 11.16
C LEU A 464 -17.56 5.51 10.04
N THR A 465 -16.81 5.96 9.04
CA THR A 465 -17.35 6.46 7.77
C THR A 465 -17.06 5.47 6.65
N VAL A 466 -17.99 5.39 5.69
CA VAL A 466 -17.86 4.57 4.50
C VAL A 466 -18.08 5.47 3.30
N SER A 467 -17.08 5.55 2.43
CA SER A 467 -17.10 6.41 1.24
C SER A 467 -16.62 5.65 0.01
N ILE A 468 -17.12 6.03 -1.17
CA ILE A 468 -16.66 5.41 -2.41
C ILE A 468 -15.23 5.84 -2.72
N ALA A 469 -14.36 4.90 -3.11
CA ALA A 469 -12.99 5.21 -3.48
C ALA A 469 -12.97 5.99 -4.80
N ARG A 470 -12.26 7.13 -4.80
CA ARG A 470 -12.09 8.01 -5.97
C ARG A 470 -10.62 8.42 -6.13
N PRO A 471 -9.69 7.47 -6.38
CA PRO A 471 -8.29 7.79 -6.63
C PRO A 471 -8.21 8.75 -7.82
N MET A 472 -7.52 9.88 -7.62
CA MET A 472 -7.44 10.95 -8.61
C MET A 472 -8.82 11.43 -9.12
N ASN A 473 -9.85 11.41 -8.27
CA ASN A 473 -11.24 11.76 -8.60
C ASN A 473 -11.89 10.90 -9.71
N SER A 474 -11.35 9.72 -10.00
CA SER A 474 -11.87 8.81 -11.04
C SER A 474 -12.64 7.64 -10.43
N ASP A 475 -13.53 7.01 -11.20
CA ASP A 475 -14.22 5.78 -10.79
C ASP A 475 -13.22 4.66 -10.53
N HIS A 476 -13.38 3.96 -9.40
CA HIS A 476 -12.48 2.86 -9.01
C HIS A 476 -13.19 1.53 -9.06
N ILE A 477 -12.82 0.72 -10.05
CA ILE A 477 -13.25 -0.68 -10.19
C ILE A 477 -12.01 -1.53 -10.26
N VAL A 478 -12.05 -2.69 -9.62
CA VAL A 478 -10.97 -3.67 -9.64
C VAL A 478 -11.55 -5.03 -10.02
N ASN A 479 -10.93 -5.69 -11.00
CA ASN A 479 -11.23 -7.08 -11.32
C ASN A 479 -10.43 -7.98 -10.36
N CYS A 480 -11.13 -8.53 -9.37
CA CYS A 480 -10.57 -9.44 -8.38
C CYS A 480 -11.40 -10.74 -8.32
N PRO A 481 -11.23 -11.66 -9.28
CA PRO A 481 -11.97 -12.90 -9.24
C PRO A 481 -11.60 -13.70 -7.98
N PHE A 482 -12.63 -14.26 -7.34
CA PHE A 482 -12.43 -15.15 -6.21
C PHE A 482 -12.00 -16.52 -6.73
N ILE A 483 -11.11 -17.17 -5.99
CA ILE A 483 -10.55 -18.46 -6.38
C ILE A 483 -10.40 -19.37 -5.16
N ASP A 484 -10.36 -20.68 -5.39
CA ASP A 484 -9.82 -21.63 -4.43
C ASP A 484 -8.35 -21.95 -4.81
N PRO A 485 -7.36 -21.44 -4.05
CA PRO A 485 -5.95 -21.74 -4.30
C PRO A 485 -5.55 -23.18 -3.91
N PHE A 486 -6.47 -23.98 -3.36
CA PHE A 486 -6.21 -25.34 -2.86
C PHE A 486 -6.98 -26.44 -3.59
N GLN A 487 -7.60 -26.12 -4.73
CA GLN A 487 -8.44 -27.05 -5.49
C GLN A 487 -7.71 -28.24 -6.10
#